data_AF-A0A0N4T1S9-F1
#
_entry.id   AF-A0A0N4T1S9-F1
#
_cell.length_a   1.000
_cell.length_b   1.000
_cell.length_c   1.000
_cell.angle_alpha   90.00
_cell.angle_beta   90.00
_cell.angle_gamma   90.00
#
_symmetry.space_group_name_H-M   'P 1'
#
loop_
_entity.id
_entity.type
_entity.pdbx_description
1 polymer ?
#
loop_
_entity_poly.entity_id
_entity_poly.type
_entity_poly.pdbx_seq_one_letter_code
_entity_poly.pdbx_strand_id
1 'polypeptide(L)'
;MAREEPYLMWRFMWLVMTLKVVIMAKKQYDLLFKLLLIGDSGVGKTCILYRFSDDAFNTTFISTIGIDFKIKTIELKGKKIKLQIWDTAGQERFHTITTSYYRGAMGIMLVYDITNAKSFDNIAKWLRNIDEHASEDVEKMLLGNKCDMAERRVVSRERGEKIANDHGIRFLETSAKANIQIDKAFYDLAEAILDKMPIKNEGMKQPTIRPAEPQNNVAIGRLSCC
;
A
#
# COMPACT_ATOMS: atom_id res chain seq x y z
N MET A 1 44.09 -47.85 2.82
CA MET A 1 44.64 -46.49 2.67
C MET A 1 43.52 -45.61 2.09
N ALA A 2 42.68 -45.04 2.96
CA ALA A 2 41.64 -44.10 2.56
C ALA A 2 42.26 -42.70 2.47
N ARG A 3 42.25 -42.10 1.28
CA ARG A 3 42.51 -40.66 1.11
C ARG A 3 41.17 -39.96 0.99
N GLU A 4 41.03 -38.95 1.81
CA GLU A 4 39.84 -38.13 2.06
C GLU A 4 39.36 -37.39 0.81
N GLU A 5 38.05 -37.20 0.70
CA GLU A 5 37.40 -36.28 -0.24
C GLU A 5 37.34 -34.86 0.36
N PRO A 6 38.27 -33.94 0.05
CA PRO A 6 38.10 -32.54 0.43
C PRO A 6 36.86 -31.92 -0.23
N TYR A 7 36.43 -32.43 -1.39
CA TYR A 7 35.38 -31.81 -2.21
C TYR A 7 33.97 -31.86 -1.61
N LEU A 8 33.66 -32.85 -0.77
CA LEU A 8 32.32 -32.98 -0.21
C LEU A 8 32.06 -31.92 0.86
N MET A 9 33.07 -31.58 1.66
CA MET A 9 32.99 -30.51 2.66
C MET A 9 32.89 -29.12 2.01
N TRP A 10 33.61 -28.89 0.92
CA TRP A 10 33.48 -27.65 0.13
C TRP A 10 32.14 -27.55 -0.59
N ARG A 11 31.56 -28.65 -1.09
CA ARG A 11 30.21 -28.65 -1.67
C ARG A 11 29.13 -28.43 -0.63
N PHE A 12 29.27 -28.98 0.57
CA PHE A 12 28.35 -28.70 1.68
C PHE A 12 28.47 -27.26 2.16
N MET A 13 29.68 -26.73 2.30
CA MET A 13 29.90 -25.35 2.71
C MET A 13 29.45 -24.36 1.63
N TRP A 14 29.65 -24.68 0.35
CA TRP A 14 29.12 -23.91 -0.79
C TRP A 14 27.60 -24.01 -0.87
N LEU A 15 26.98 -25.18 -0.63
CA LEU A 15 25.52 -25.35 -0.58
C LEU A 15 24.91 -24.60 0.60
N VAL A 16 25.54 -24.62 1.79
CA VAL A 16 25.07 -23.86 2.96
C VAL A 16 25.30 -22.36 2.79
N MET A 17 26.38 -21.93 2.12
CA MET A 17 26.61 -20.52 1.77
C MET A 17 25.65 -20.06 0.66
N THR A 18 25.42 -20.83 -0.39
CA THR A 18 24.41 -20.52 -1.43
C THR A 18 23.00 -20.58 -0.87
N LEU A 19 22.69 -21.51 0.04
CA LEU A 19 21.38 -21.56 0.71
C LEU A 19 21.21 -20.35 1.65
N LYS A 20 22.25 -19.95 2.41
CA LYS A 20 22.21 -18.69 3.19
C LYS A 20 22.12 -17.44 2.30
N VAL A 21 22.79 -17.42 1.15
CA VAL A 21 22.74 -16.32 0.17
C VAL A 21 21.38 -16.25 -0.54
N VAL A 22 20.77 -17.40 -0.87
CA VAL A 22 19.43 -17.51 -1.46
C VAL A 22 18.34 -17.17 -0.43
N ILE A 23 18.54 -17.49 0.86
CA ILE A 23 17.65 -17.08 1.96
C ILE A 23 17.81 -15.57 2.27
N MET A 24 18.92 -14.94 1.89
CA MET A 24 19.18 -13.49 2.06
C MET A 24 18.94 -12.66 0.79
N ALA A 25 18.07 -13.11 -0.12
CA ALA A 25 17.40 -12.16 -1.01
C ALA A 25 16.51 -11.25 -0.15
N LYS A 26 17.11 -10.19 0.44
CA LYS A 26 16.41 -9.17 1.21
C LYS A 26 15.16 -8.77 0.42
N LYS A 27 13.97 -8.99 0.98
CA LYS A 27 12.76 -8.35 0.51
C LYS A 27 13.10 -6.87 0.30
N GLN A 28 13.04 -6.38 -0.94
CA GLN A 28 13.42 -5.01 -1.28
C GLN A 28 12.50 -3.96 -0.61
N TYR A 29 11.43 -4.40 0.05
CA TYR A 29 10.45 -3.59 0.75
C TYR A 29 9.88 -4.40 1.94
N ASP A 30 9.53 -3.73 3.03
CA ASP A 30 8.99 -4.34 4.24
C ASP A 30 7.48 -4.60 4.13
N LEU A 31 6.75 -3.66 3.51
CA LEU A 31 5.29 -3.66 3.42
C LEU A 31 4.81 -3.32 2.01
N LEU A 32 3.63 -3.83 1.65
CA LEU A 32 2.95 -3.57 0.38
C LEU A 32 1.57 -3.01 0.67
N PHE A 33 1.28 -1.77 0.26
CA PHE A 33 -0.04 -1.16 0.42
C PHE A 33 -0.71 -1.01 -0.93
N LYS A 34 -1.96 -1.48 -1.03
CA LYS A 34 -2.81 -1.26 -2.20
C LYS A 34 -3.69 -0.03 -1.98
N LEU A 35 -3.52 0.99 -2.81
CA LEU A 35 -4.27 2.24 -2.78
C LEU A 35 -5.15 2.37 -4.03
N LEU A 36 -6.37 2.89 -3.86
CA LEU A 36 -7.32 3.12 -4.94
C LEU A 36 -7.67 4.61 -5.04
N LEU A 37 -7.57 5.18 -6.24
CA LEU A 37 -8.08 6.53 -6.51
C LEU A 37 -9.47 6.42 -7.13
N ILE A 38 -10.47 7.04 -6.49
CA ILE A 38 -11.85 7.04 -6.97
C ILE A 38 -12.42 8.46 -7.04
N GLY A 39 -13.48 8.66 -7.81
CA GLY A 39 -14.11 9.95 -8.03
C GLY A 39 -14.55 10.13 -9.47
N ASP A 40 -15.29 11.21 -9.73
CA ASP A 40 -15.86 11.49 -11.04
C ASP A 40 -14.82 11.66 -12.16
N SER A 41 -15.27 11.57 -13.41
CA SER A 41 -14.38 11.77 -14.56
C SER A 41 -13.92 13.23 -14.62
N GLY A 42 -12.65 13.46 -14.94
CA GLY A 42 -12.08 14.81 -15.10
C GLY A 42 -11.76 15.56 -13.81
N VAL A 43 -11.94 14.96 -12.63
CA VAL A 43 -11.53 15.56 -11.34
C VAL A 43 -10.00 15.63 -11.17
N GLY A 44 -9.25 14.82 -11.94
CA GLY A 44 -7.78 14.85 -11.97
C GLY A 44 -7.07 13.72 -11.20
N LYS A 45 -7.75 12.57 -10.99
CA LYS A 45 -7.15 11.36 -10.37
C LYS A 45 -5.84 10.93 -11.05
N THR A 46 -5.88 10.78 -12.37
CA THR A 46 -4.71 10.48 -13.21
C THR A 46 -3.61 11.52 -13.01
N CYS A 47 -3.93 12.82 -13.02
CA CYS A 47 -2.94 13.88 -12.79
C CYS A 47 -2.30 13.80 -11.39
N ILE A 48 -3.08 13.49 -10.34
CA ILE A 48 -2.55 13.27 -8.99
C ILE A 48 -1.60 12.08 -8.98
N LEU A 49 -1.98 10.96 -9.62
CA LEU A 49 -1.14 9.77 -9.73
C LEU A 49 0.21 10.08 -10.40
N TYR A 50 0.19 10.67 -11.60
CA TYR A 50 1.40 11.01 -12.34
C TYR A 50 2.26 12.04 -11.62
N ARG A 51 1.64 13.04 -10.97
CA ARG A 51 2.37 14.03 -10.19
C ARG A 51 3.09 13.35 -9.02
N PHE A 52 2.45 12.41 -8.35
CA PHE A 52 3.09 11.66 -7.28
C PHE A 52 4.16 10.70 -7.79
N SER A 53 3.91 9.95 -8.88
CA SER A 53 4.81 8.87 -9.30
C SER A 53 6.02 9.35 -10.09
N ASP A 54 5.83 10.35 -10.96
CA ASP A 54 6.79 10.72 -12.01
C ASP A 54 7.28 12.18 -11.87
N ASP A 55 6.81 12.92 -10.85
CA ASP A 55 6.95 14.38 -10.68
C ASP A 55 6.68 15.19 -11.96
N ALA A 56 5.80 14.66 -12.80
CA ALA A 56 5.46 15.21 -14.10
C ALA A 56 3.97 15.56 -14.13
N PHE A 57 3.64 16.69 -14.77
CA PHE A 57 2.26 17.06 -15.10
C PHE A 57 2.14 17.26 -16.59
N ASN A 58 1.37 16.40 -17.24
CA ASN A 58 1.00 16.55 -18.64
C ASN A 58 -0.29 17.37 -18.76
N THR A 59 -0.23 18.46 -19.52
CA THR A 59 -1.39 19.31 -19.83
C THR A 59 -2.33 18.70 -20.86
N THR A 60 -1.89 17.67 -21.58
CA THR A 60 -2.71 16.97 -22.56
C THR A 60 -3.74 16.10 -21.84
N PHE A 61 -4.97 16.60 -21.72
CA PHE A 61 -6.09 15.88 -21.14
C PHE A 61 -6.57 14.80 -22.12
N ILE A 62 -5.92 13.64 -22.09
CA ILE A 62 -6.40 12.44 -22.76
C ILE A 62 -7.28 11.69 -21.76
N SER A 63 -8.49 11.32 -22.17
CA SER A 63 -9.33 10.46 -21.33
C SER A 63 -8.61 9.13 -21.11
N THR A 64 -8.35 8.76 -19.86
CA THR A 64 -7.70 7.49 -19.57
C THR A 64 -8.60 6.34 -20.03
N ILE A 65 -8.04 5.46 -20.84
CA ILE A 65 -8.72 4.26 -21.33
C ILE A 65 -8.40 3.13 -20.35
N GLY A 66 -9.38 2.77 -19.52
CA GLY A 66 -9.21 1.71 -18.53
C GLY A 66 -8.46 2.16 -17.27
N ILE A 67 -8.01 1.17 -16.49
CA ILE A 67 -7.39 1.39 -15.18
C ILE A 67 -5.88 1.44 -15.31
N ASP A 68 -5.27 2.53 -14.85
CA ASP A 68 -3.82 2.69 -14.81
C ASP A 68 -3.27 2.23 -13.45
N PHE A 69 -2.05 1.70 -13.45
CA PHE A 69 -1.42 1.11 -12.28
C PHE A 69 0.04 1.56 -12.17
N LYS A 70 0.38 2.18 -11.03
CA LYS A 70 1.75 2.62 -10.73
C LYS A 70 2.23 2.06 -9.41
N ILE A 71 3.53 1.79 -9.35
CA ILE A 71 4.22 1.39 -8.12
C ILE A 71 5.22 2.47 -7.74
N LYS A 72 5.12 2.99 -6.51
CA LYS A 72 6.13 3.87 -5.91
C LYS A 72 6.52 3.32 -4.55
N THR A 73 7.82 3.24 -4.28
CA THR A 73 8.32 2.84 -2.95
C THR A 73 8.63 4.10 -2.15
N ILE A 74 8.08 4.20 -0.95
CA ILE A 74 8.33 5.27 0.00
C ILE A 74 9.00 4.71 1.26
N GLU A 75 9.65 5.56 2.04
CA GLU A 75 10.17 5.21 3.36
C GLU A 75 9.37 5.95 4.43
N LEU A 76 8.79 5.20 5.38
CA LEU A 76 7.92 5.74 6.41
C LEU A 76 8.15 5.00 7.72
N LYS A 77 8.42 5.73 8.81
CA LYS A 77 8.75 5.17 10.14
C LYS A 77 9.85 4.08 10.08
N GLY A 78 10.88 4.30 9.25
CA GLY A 78 12.00 3.37 9.05
C GLY A 78 11.65 2.09 8.29
N LYS A 79 10.45 1.99 7.71
CA LYS A 79 10.01 0.88 6.86
C LYS A 79 9.94 1.32 5.41
N LYS A 80 10.41 0.48 4.50
CA LYS A 80 10.24 0.66 3.05
C LYS A 80 8.90 0.09 2.63
N ILE A 81 7.99 0.97 2.22
CA ILE A 81 6.63 0.62 1.85
C ILE A 81 6.47 0.76 0.35
N LYS A 82 6.08 -0.33 -0.31
CA LYS A 82 5.73 -0.33 -1.73
C LYS A 82 4.24 0.02 -1.87
N LEU A 83 3.95 1.18 -2.42
CA LEU A 83 2.59 1.61 -2.75
C LEU A 83 2.22 1.10 -4.14
N GLN A 84 1.10 0.39 -4.23
CA GLN A 84 0.44 -0.05 -5.45
C GLN A 84 -0.80 0.82 -5.66
N ILE A 85 -0.71 1.78 -6.57
CA ILE A 85 -1.75 2.79 -6.76
C ILE A 85 -2.52 2.48 -8.03
N TRP A 86 -3.82 2.34 -7.88
CA TRP A 86 -4.76 2.03 -8.96
C TRP A 86 -5.58 3.28 -9.28
N ASP A 87 -5.44 3.80 -10.51
CA ASP A 87 -6.24 4.91 -11.02
C ASP A 87 -7.42 4.37 -11.84
N THR A 88 -8.63 4.52 -11.33
CA THR A 88 -9.85 3.92 -11.91
C THR A 88 -10.48 4.79 -12.97
N ALA A 89 -9.72 5.23 -13.97
CA ALA A 89 -10.23 6.13 -14.98
C ALA A 89 -10.96 5.37 -16.12
N GLY A 90 -11.86 6.06 -16.82
CA GLY A 90 -12.76 5.49 -17.83
C GLY A 90 -13.94 4.65 -17.32
N GLN A 91 -13.83 3.94 -16.19
CA GLN A 91 -14.91 3.13 -15.57
C GLN A 91 -15.86 3.95 -14.69
N GLU A 92 -15.37 5.04 -14.11
CA GLU A 92 -16.20 6.00 -13.39
C GLU A 92 -17.24 6.69 -14.28
N ARG A 93 -17.03 6.72 -15.61
CA ARG A 93 -18.00 7.27 -16.59
C ARG A 93 -19.33 6.54 -16.58
N PHE A 94 -19.35 5.27 -16.17
CA PHE A 94 -20.57 4.48 -15.97
C PHE A 94 -21.02 4.47 -14.51
N HIS A 95 -20.41 5.30 -13.67
CA HIS A 95 -20.64 5.41 -12.23
C HIS A 95 -20.47 4.09 -11.45
N THR A 96 -19.76 3.12 -12.01
CA THR A 96 -19.56 1.79 -11.41
C THR A 96 -18.10 1.39 -11.57
N ILE A 97 -17.37 1.31 -10.46
CA ILE A 97 -16.07 0.65 -10.41
C ILE A 97 -16.33 -0.84 -10.20
N THR A 98 -15.66 -1.72 -10.96
CA THR A 98 -15.80 -3.16 -10.75
C THR A 98 -15.43 -3.50 -9.31
N THR A 99 -16.30 -4.25 -8.63
CA THR A 99 -16.14 -4.66 -7.23
C THR A 99 -14.79 -5.34 -6.94
N SER A 100 -14.21 -5.99 -7.96
CA SER A 100 -12.87 -6.60 -7.90
C SER A 100 -11.75 -5.65 -7.51
N TYR A 101 -11.84 -4.35 -7.81
CA TYR A 101 -10.78 -3.39 -7.49
C TYR A 101 -10.76 -3.00 -6.01
N TYR A 102 -11.92 -2.94 -5.37
CA TYR A 102 -12.04 -2.69 -3.93
C TYR A 102 -11.44 -3.82 -3.10
N ARG A 103 -11.46 -5.06 -3.61
CA ARG A 103 -10.93 -6.23 -2.89
C ARG A 103 -9.45 -6.03 -2.54
N GLY A 104 -9.15 -6.05 -1.24
CA GLY A 104 -7.80 -5.90 -0.71
C GLY A 104 -7.23 -4.50 -0.84
N ALA A 105 -8.03 -3.48 -1.18
CA ALA A 105 -7.62 -2.09 -1.04
C ALA A 105 -7.43 -1.78 0.45
N MET A 106 -6.29 -1.21 0.80
CA MET A 106 -5.94 -0.83 2.17
C MET A 106 -6.22 0.65 2.42
N GLY A 107 -6.12 1.45 1.37
CA GLY A 107 -6.48 2.86 1.38
C GLY A 107 -7.24 3.26 0.12
N ILE A 108 -8.18 4.18 0.27
CA ILE A 108 -8.98 4.75 -0.80
C ILE A 108 -8.93 6.28 -0.70
N MET A 109 -8.55 6.93 -1.81
CA MET A 109 -8.57 8.38 -1.94
C MET A 109 -9.75 8.76 -2.84
N LEU A 110 -10.73 9.46 -2.26
CA LEU A 110 -11.86 10.02 -2.98
C LEU A 110 -11.51 11.41 -3.47
N VAL A 111 -11.63 11.66 -4.76
CA VAL A 111 -11.23 12.92 -5.38
C VAL A 111 -12.44 13.63 -5.97
N TYR A 112 -12.63 14.90 -5.61
CA TYR A 112 -13.51 15.82 -6.33
C TYR A 112 -12.72 17.03 -6.83
N ASP A 113 -13.34 17.81 -7.70
CA ASP A 113 -12.80 19.05 -8.24
C ASP A 113 -13.50 20.25 -7.58
N ILE A 114 -12.74 21.15 -6.95
CA ILE A 114 -13.30 22.32 -6.26
C ILE A 114 -14.03 23.29 -7.20
N THR A 115 -13.79 23.20 -8.50
CA THR A 115 -14.42 24.00 -9.56
C THR A 115 -15.66 23.32 -10.16
N ASN A 116 -16.00 22.12 -9.70
CA ASN A 116 -17.14 21.35 -10.19
C ASN A 116 -18.02 20.82 -9.04
N ALA A 117 -19.12 21.52 -8.77
CA ALA A 117 -20.06 21.16 -7.70
C ALA A 117 -20.64 19.75 -7.85
N LYS A 118 -20.94 19.30 -9.08
CA LYS A 118 -21.49 17.97 -9.33
C LYS A 118 -20.53 16.86 -8.87
N SER A 119 -19.23 17.06 -9.06
CA SER A 119 -18.22 16.10 -8.60
C SER A 119 -18.19 15.97 -7.08
N PHE A 120 -18.48 17.05 -6.36
CA PHE A 120 -18.61 17.06 -4.91
C PHE A 120 -19.90 16.40 -4.43
N ASP A 121 -21.03 16.71 -5.07
CA ASP A 121 -22.33 16.12 -4.70
C ASP A 121 -22.33 14.58 -4.87
N ASN A 122 -21.55 14.07 -5.83
CA ASN A 122 -21.37 12.64 -6.05
C ASN A 122 -20.49 11.94 -4.98
N ILE A 123 -19.78 12.66 -4.12
CA ILE A 123 -18.94 12.05 -3.06
C ILE A 123 -19.76 11.16 -2.13
N ALA A 124 -20.98 11.56 -1.78
CA ALA A 124 -21.86 10.73 -0.95
C ALA A 124 -22.18 9.37 -1.61
N LYS A 125 -22.31 9.34 -2.94
CA LYS A 125 -22.48 8.09 -3.69
C LYS A 125 -21.21 7.25 -3.68
N TRP A 126 -20.05 7.87 -3.87
CA TRP A 126 -18.76 7.18 -3.80
C TRP A 126 -18.50 6.57 -2.42
N LEU A 127 -18.84 7.28 -1.34
CA LEU A 127 -18.73 6.76 0.02
C LEU A 127 -19.62 5.53 0.24
N ARG A 128 -20.89 5.56 -0.18
CA ARG A 128 -21.77 4.38 -0.13
C ARG A 128 -21.19 3.19 -0.89
N ASN A 129 -20.65 3.42 -2.08
CA ASN A 129 -20.03 2.35 -2.86
C ASN A 129 -18.80 1.75 -2.15
N ILE A 130 -18.02 2.55 -1.43
CA ILE A 130 -16.91 2.03 -0.60
C ILE A 130 -17.46 1.16 0.52
N ASP A 131 -18.47 1.66 1.25
CA ASP A 131 -19.04 0.95 2.40
C ASP A 131 -19.69 -0.39 1.99
N GLU A 132 -20.22 -0.48 0.76
CA GLU A 132 -20.82 -1.71 0.22
C GLU A 132 -19.80 -2.75 -0.27
N HIS A 133 -18.63 -2.33 -0.77
CA HIS A 133 -17.74 -3.21 -1.55
C HIS A 133 -16.31 -3.34 -1.02
N ALA A 134 -15.85 -2.39 -0.20
CA ALA A 134 -14.51 -2.43 0.40
C ALA A 134 -14.54 -3.13 1.77
N SER A 135 -13.36 -3.45 2.28
CA SER A 135 -13.21 -3.98 3.64
C SER A 135 -13.48 -2.89 4.68
N GLU A 136 -14.10 -3.22 5.82
CA GLU A 136 -14.46 -2.26 6.87
C GLU A 136 -13.26 -1.50 7.45
N ASP A 137 -12.08 -2.12 7.42
CA ASP A 137 -10.82 -1.57 7.94
C ASP A 137 -10.13 -0.60 6.97
N VAL A 138 -10.64 -0.44 5.74
CA VAL A 138 -10.03 0.40 4.71
C VAL A 138 -9.89 1.85 5.16
N GLU A 139 -8.70 2.42 4.99
CA GLU A 139 -8.46 3.83 5.26
C GLU A 139 -9.03 4.70 4.14
N LYS A 140 -9.71 5.79 4.51
CA LYS A 140 -10.39 6.68 3.57
C LYS A 140 -9.83 8.09 3.70
N MET A 141 -9.64 8.76 2.57
CA MET A 141 -9.24 10.17 2.52
C MET A 141 -9.98 10.90 1.40
N LEU A 142 -10.49 12.09 1.69
CA LEU A 142 -11.13 12.98 0.74
C LEU A 142 -10.13 14.03 0.25
N LEU A 143 -10.09 14.24 -1.07
CA LEU A 143 -9.23 15.22 -1.73
C LEU A 143 -10.07 16.21 -2.55
N GLY A 144 -9.95 17.49 -2.22
CA GLY A 144 -10.47 18.59 -3.05
C GLY A 144 -9.40 19.07 -4.03
N ASN A 145 -9.39 18.54 -5.24
CA ASN A 145 -8.35 18.82 -6.22
C ASN A 145 -8.60 20.14 -6.99
N LYS A 146 -7.54 20.63 -7.65
CA LYS A 146 -7.49 21.89 -8.43
C LYS A 146 -7.59 23.14 -7.56
N CYS A 147 -7.04 23.10 -6.34
CA CYS A 147 -7.04 24.25 -5.43
C CYS A 147 -6.26 25.47 -5.96
N ASP A 148 -5.44 25.29 -6.99
CA ASP A 148 -4.81 26.38 -7.75
C ASP A 148 -5.80 27.27 -8.52
N MET A 149 -7.03 26.78 -8.77
CA MET A 149 -8.07 27.51 -9.50
C MET A 149 -9.03 28.25 -8.56
N ALA A 150 -8.49 28.99 -7.58
CA ALA A 150 -9.27 29.65 -6.52
C ALA A 150 -10.38 30.57 -7.05
N GLU A 151 -10.14 31.27 -8.16
CA GLU A 151 -11.11 32.16 -8.81
C GLU A 151 -12.33 31.44 -9.40
N ARG A 152 -12.18 30.14 -9.71
CA ARG A 152 -13.26 29.30 -10.27
C ARG A 152 -13.87 28.37 -9.22
N ARG A 153 -13.55 28.58 -7.95
CA ARG A 153 -14.03 27.74 -6.85
C ARG A 153 -15.55 27.85 -6.74
N VAL A 154 -16.21 26.70 -6.73
CA VAL A 154 -17.65 26.56 -6.46
C VAL A 154 -17.94 25.70 -5.24
N VAL A 155 -16.92 24.96 -4.74
CA VAL A 155 -16.98 24.20 -3.50
C VAL A 155 -16.02 24.85 -2.49
N SER A 156 -16.58 25.38 -1.40
CA SER A 156 -15.78 25.96 -0.33
C SER A 156 -15.03 24.87 0.44
N ARG A 157 -13.91 25.25 1.05
CA ARG A 157 -13.11 24.33 1.86
C ARG A 157 -13.90 23.80 3.05
N GLU A 158 -14.75 24.63 3.67
CA GLU A 158 -15.58 24.24 4.81
C GLU A 158 -16.58 23.15 4.43
N ARG A 159 -17.11 23.13 3.20
CA ARG A 159 -17.99 22.04 2.73
C ARG A 159 -17.24 20.72 2.67
N GLY A 160 -16.00 20.74 2.17
CA GLY A 160 -15.11 19.58 2.14
C GLY A 160 -14.75 19.06 3.53
N GLU A 161 -14.42 19.97 4.45
CA GLU A 161 -14.13 19.63 5.85
C GLU A 161 -15.37 19.07 6.56
N LYS A 162 -16.54 19.66 6.34
CA LYS A 162 -17.79 19.19 6.93
C LYS A 162 -18.11 17.75 6.54
N ILE A 163 -18.13 17.42 5.24
CA ILE A 163 -18.43 16.05 4.80
C ILE A 163 -17.37 15.06 5.30
N ALA A 164 -16.11 15.48 5.40
CA ALA A 164 -15.06 14.63 5.92
C ALA A 164 -15.25 14.34 7.42
N ASN A 165 -15.61 15.35 8.21
CA ASN A 165 -15.91 15.21 9.64
C ASN A 165 -17.16 14.34 9.86
N ASP A 166 -18.24 14.57 9.09
CA ASP A 166 -19.48 13.80 9.19
C ASP A 166 -19.27 12.30 8.96
N HIS A 167 -18.29 11.94 8.11
CA HIS A 167 -17.93 10.56 7.79
C HIS A 167 -16.68 10.05 8.54
N GLY A 168 -16.06 10.86 9.40
CA GLY A 168 -14.85 10.49 10.15
C GLY A 168 -13.63 10.19 9.27
N ILE A 169 -13.50 10.84 8.12
CA ILE A 169 -12.40 10.64 7.17
C ILE A 169 -11.49 11.87 7.10
N ARG A 170 -10.22 11.68 6.69
CA ARG A 170 -9.28 12.79 6.51
C ARG A 170 -9.63 13.63 5.27
N PHE A 171 -9.32 14.92 5.30
CA PHE A 171 -9.51 15.84 4.18
C PHE A 171 -8.28 16.67 3.89
N LEU A 172 -7.95 16.83 2.61
CA LEU A 172 -6.94 17.77 2.11
C LEU A 172 -7.44 18.41 0.82
N GLU A 173 -7.06 19.67 0.58
CA GLU A 173 -7.12 20.23 -0.77
C GLU A 173 -5.80 19.98 -1.49
N THR A 174 -5.85 19.68 -2.78
CA THR A 174 -4.66 19.35 -3.56
C THR A 174 -4.64 20.10 -4.88
N SER A 175 -3.45 20.29 -5.43
CA SER A 175 -3.30 20.69 -6.83
C SER A 175 -2.25 19.80 -7.49
N ALA A 176 -2.69 18.92 -8.39
CA ALA A 176 -1.78 18.16 -9.23
C ALA A 176 -0.93 19.07 -10.14
N LYS A 177 -1.51 20.21 -10.57
CA LYS A 177 -0.83 21.18 -11.45
C LYS A 177 0.29 21.92 -10.72
N ALA A 178 -0.03 22.52 -9.56
CA ALA A 178 0.91 23.29 -8.75
C ALA A 178 1.70 22.45 -7.73
N ASN A 179 1.55 21.13 -7.77
CA ASN A 179 2.14 20.18 -6.82
C ASN A 179 1.85 20.51 -5.34
N ILE A 180 0.60 20.91 -5.04
CA ILE A 180 0.19 21.28 -3.69
C ILE A 180 -0.38 20.04 -2.99
N GLN A 181 0.23 19.69 -1.85
CA GLN A 181 -0.20 18.62 -0.92
C GLN A 181 -0.32 17.21 -1.53
N ILE A 182 0.27 16.97 -2.71
CA ILE A 182 0.22 15.67 -3.39
C ILE A 182 0.96 14.60 -2.58
N ASP A 183 2.25 14.79 -2.31
CA ASP A 183 3.00 13.84 -1.48
C ASP A 183 2.36 13.70 -0.10
N LYS A 184 2.02 14.81 0.56
CA LYS A 184 1.37 14.80 1.87
C LYS A 184 0.15 13.88 1.91
N ALA A 185 -0.73 13.94 0.90
CA ALA A 185 -1.91 13.09 0.85
C ALA A 185 -1.57 11.58 0.83
N PHE A 186 -0.58 11.16 0.03
CA PHE A 186 -0.17 9.76 -0.04
C PHE A 186 0.57 9.30 1.23
N TYR A 187 1.44 10.14 1.79
CA TYR A 187 2.17 9.83 3.02
C TYR A 187 1.24 9.75 4.23
N ASP A 188 0.33 10.72 4.40
CA ASP A 188 -0.65 10.74 5.49
C ASP A 188 -1.57 9.50 5.43
N LEU A 189 -1.99 9.10 4.23
CA LEU A 189 -2.81 7.89 4.06
C LEU A 189 -2.01 6.61 4.36
N ALA A 190 -0.78 6.52 3.86
CA ALA A 190 0.10 5.39 4.13
C ALA A 190 0.43 5.27 5.63
N GLU A 191 0.63 6.39 6.32
CA GLU A 191 0.88 6.41 7.76
C GLU A 191 -0.31 5.87 8.54
N ALA A 192 -1.53 6.28 8.18
CA ALA A 192 -2.73 5.78 8.84
C ALA A 192 -2.94 4.27 8.64
N ILE A 193 -2.67 3.77 7.43
CA ILE A 193 -2.70 2.32 7.16
C ILE A 193 -1.67 1.60 8.01
N LEU A 194 -0.45 2.15 8.10
CA LEU A 194 0.62 1.58 8.89
C LEU A 194 0.28 1.55 10.39
N ASP A 195 -0.37 2.59 10.91
CA ASP A 195 -0.75 2.69 12.32
C ASP A 195 -1.88 1.73 12.70
N LYS A 196 -2.77 1.39 11.76
CA LYS A 196 -3.77 0.33 11.94
C LYS A 196 -3.21 -1.08 11.84
N MET A 197 -2.05 -1.28 11.22
CA MET A 197 -1.47 -2.61 11.12
C MET A 197 -1.07 -3.11 12.51
N PRO A 198 -1.52 -4.30 12.94
CA PRO A 198 -1.01 -4.88 14.17
C PRO A 198 0.49 -5.04 14.02
N ILE A 199 1.26 -4.47 14.96
CA ILE A 199 2.70 -4.67 15.03
C ILE A 199 2.91 -6.18 15.21
N LYS A 200 3.20 -6.89 14.12
CA LYS A 200 3.90 -8.16 14.23
C LYS A 200 5.25 -7.79 14.80
N ASN A 201 5.35 -7.88 16.13
CA ASN A 201 6.63 -7.99 16.81
C ASN A 201 7.28 -9.27 16.25
N GLU A 202 7.97 -9.16 15.12
CA GLU A 202 9.09 -10.04 14.82
C GLU A 202 10.21 -9.66 15.80
N GLY A 203 9.92 -9.88 17.09
CA GLY A 203 10.89 -9.87 18.15
C GLY A 203 11.89 -10.94 17.80
N MET A 204 13.10 -10.49 17.51
CA MET A 204 14.33 -11.23 17.40
C MET A 204 14.41 -12.30 18.50
N LYS A 205 13.88 -13.50 18.26
CA LYS A 205 14.22 -14.68 19.06
C LYS A 205 15.64 -15.04 18.65
N GLN A 206 16.61 -14.53 19.39
CA GLN A 206 17.94 -15.11 19.38
C GLN A 206 17.79 -16.62 19.66
N PRO A 207 18.43 -17.50 18.86
CA PRO A 207 18.47 -18.91 19.22
C PRO A 207 19.27 -19.02 20.52
N THR A 208 18.59 -19.24 21.65
CA THR A 208 19.24 -19.75 22.85
C THR A 208 19.82 -21.11 22.51
N ILE A 209 21.12 -21.14 22.23
CA ILE A 209 21.91 -22.37 22.18
C ILE A 209 21.90 -22.91 23.61
N ARG A 210 21.09 -23.95 23.85
CA ARG A 210 21.23 -24.75 25.07
C ARG A 210 22.48 -25.61 24.90
N PRO A 211 23.43 -25.60 25.86
CA PRO A 211 24.51 -26.58 25.85
C PRO A 211 23.90 -27.98 25.94
N ALA A 212 24.25 -28.87 25.01
CA ALA A 212 23.84 -30.26 25.07
C ALA A 212 24.59 -30.95 26.22
N GLU A 213 23.86 -31.59 27.13
CA GLU A 213 24.42 -32.48 28.14
C GLU A 213 25.00 -33.74 27.47
N PRO A 214 26.16 -34.24 27.93
CA PRO A 214 26.77 -35.44 27.38
C PRO A 214 26.01 -36.70 27.83
N GLN A 215 25.37 -37.41 26.89
CA GLN A 215 24.83 -38.74 27.14
C GLN A 215 25.94 -39.79 27.07
N ASN A 216 26.31 -40.35 28.22
CA ASN A 216 27.17 -41.51 28.33
C ASN A 216 26.35 -42.82 28.23
N ASN A 217 26.66 -43.58 27.17
CA ASN A 217 26.71 -45.03 27.02
C ASN A 217 25.64 -45.99 27.60
N VAL A 218 25.01 -46.70 26.66
CA VAL A 218 24.95 -48.17 26.48
C VAL A 218 24.64 -49.03 27.72
N ALA A 219 23.46 -49.65 27.70
CA ALA A 219 23.22 -50.94 28.36
C ALA A 219 22.62 -51.93 27.35
N ILE A 220 23.36 -53.02 27.14
CA ILE A 220 23.02 -54.16 26.28
C ILE A 220 22.22 -55.18 27.11
N GLY A 221 21.03 -55.55 26.61
CA GLY A 221 20.48 -56.91 26.65
C GLY A 221 19.85 -57.43 27.96
N ARG A 222 18.58 -57.88 27.88
CA ARG A 222 18.22 -59.30 27.72
C ARG A 222 16.69 -59.51 27.71
N LEU A 223 16.28 -60.50 26.92
CA LEU A 223 14.95 -61.13 26.85
C LEU A 223 14.45 -61.65 28.22
N SER A 224 13.13 -61.64 28.42
CA SER A 224 12.36 -62.83 28.83
C SER A 224 10.84 -62.55 28.76
N CYS A 225 10.10 -63.59 28.36
CA CYS A 225 8.64 -63.71 28.33
C CYS A 225 7.96 -63.44 29.68
N CYS A 226 6.74 -62.91 29.62
CA CYS A 226 5.48 -63.55 30.01
C CYS A 226 4.31 -62.78 29.40
#